data_AF-A0ABD0XUL4-F1
#
_entry.id   AF-A0ABD0XUL4-F1
#
_cell.length_a   1.000
_cell.length_b   1.000
_cell.length_c   1.000
_cell.angle_alpha   90.00
_cell.angle_beta   90.00
_cell.angle_gamma   90.00
#
_symmetry.space_group_name_H-M   'P 1'
#
loop_
_entity.id
_entity.type
_entity.pdbx_description
1 polymer ?
#
loop_
_entity_poly.entity_id
_entity_poly.type
_entity_poly.pdbx_seq_one_letter_code
_entity_poly.pdbx_strand_id
1 'polypeptide(L)'
;MRNVYYVNTCCCRSRVSSDIECRVLVPAVSQAFDELLKQGQCGAVAPLLSVLSEGFTKASDLTPELVSFFTGALGLRSSSPGVSLTEIATMEDAVIDCLTSVVLKLSESAFRPLYYRLYNWAVRAEVGRVERAITFYRLSSRIAESLKGLFVLFAGHFVSDAARLLDENNADKKQTDDDVTTSCLLLDSVLRTLLTVFTYDSKHFVTKERFNILLQPLVDQLENLTGGCEVAKERWDKLVTPCLAEMAASTPDDTLWKQLSYQILLKTRHHSPLVRIAGLKTVHELARKLGEDFLPLLPEAVPFLAELLEDDEESVEKECQRVVADMEAILGEPIQKYF
;
A
#
# COMPACT_ATOMS: atom_id res chain seq x y z
N MET A 1 29.51 6.90 -27.44
CA MET A 1 28.97 5.64 -28.02
C MET A 1 27.71 5.14 -27.31
N ARG A 2 27.61 5.08 -25.97
CA ARG A 2 26.37 4.68 -25.26
C ARG A 2 25.12 5.51 -25.62
N ASN A 3 25.23 6.82 -25.82
CA ASN A 3 24.09 7.68 -26.19
C ASN A 3 23.54 7.42 -27.61
N VAL A 4 24.36 6.95 -28.55
CA VAL A 4 23.91 6.71 -29.95
C VAL A 4 23.14 5.39 -30.05
N TYR A 5 23.52 4.37 -29.29
CA TYR A 5 22.78 3.11 -29.21
C TYR A 5 21.45 3.24 -28.46
N TYR A 6 21.37 4.13 -27.46
CA TYR A 6 20.12 4.39 -26.72
C TYR A 6 19.09 5.13 -27.59
N VAL A 7 19.52 6.12 -28.37
CA VAL A 7 18.65 6.86 -29.30
C VAL A 7 18.15 5.95 -30.43
N ASN A 8 19.01 5.08 -30.98
CA ASN A 8 18.61 4.14 -32.04
C ASN A 8 17.67 3.04 -31.54
N THR A 9 17.86 2.52 -30.32
CA THR A 9 16.92 1.54 -29.74
C THR A 9 15.57 2.18 -29.41
N CYS A 10 15.54 3.42 -28.92
CA CYS A 10 14.29 4.17 -28.70
C CYS A 10 13.54 4.44 -30.02
N CYS A 11 14.25 4.81 -31.09
CA CYS A 11 13.67 5.07 -32.40
C CYS A 11 13.18 3.80 -33.13
N CYS A 12 13.86 2.66 -32.95
CA CYS A 12 13.34 1.38 -33.46
C CYS A 12 12.12 0.91 -32.67
N ARG A 13 12.09 1.11 -31.34
CA ARG A 13 10.94 0.78 -30.49
C ARG A 13 9.69 1.56 -30.88
N SER A 14 9.81 2.88 -31.03
CA SER A 14 8.69 3.75 -31.40
C SER A 14 8.13 3.45 -32.80
N ARG A 15 8.97 2.95 -33.72
CA ARG A 15 8.54 2.53 -35.06
C ARG A 15 7.83 1.17 -35.06
N VAL A 16 8.35 0.20 -34.32
CA VAL A 16 7.70 -1.12 -34.17
C VAL A 16 6.35 -1.00 -33.45
N SER A 17 6.24 -0.11 -32.47
CA SER A 17 4.99 0.13 -31.74
C SER A 17 3.95 0.93 -32.53
N SER A 18 4.37 1.84 -33.42
CA SER A 18 3.46 2.65 -34.24
C SER A 18 3.00 1.97 -35.53
N ASP A 19 3.79 1.07 -36.10
CA ASP A 19 3.50 0.42 -37.40
C ASP A 19 2.78 -0.94 -37.27
N ILE A 20 2.72 -1.54 -36.07
CA ILE A 20 2.13 -2.87 -35.84
C ILE A 20 0.84 -2.77 -35.02
N GLU A 21 -0.25 -3.36 -35.54
CA GLU A 21 -1.51 -3.43 -34.80
C GLU A 21 -1.37 -4.28 -33.52
N CYS A 22 -1.99 -3.82 -32.42
CA CYS A 22 -1.90 -4.46 -31.11
C CYS A 22 -2.24 -5.96 -31.14
N ARG A 23 -3.17 -6.39 -32.01
CA ARG A 23 -3.56 -7.80 -32.19
C ARG A 23 -2.42 -8.72 -32.65
N VAL A 24 -1.43 -8.18 -33.39
CA VAL A 24 -0.25 -8.91 -33.85
C VAL A 24 0.89 -8.78 -32.84
N LEU A 25 0.96 -7.63 -32.17
CA LEU A 25 2.00 -7.33 -31.18
C LEU A 25 1.90 -8.23 -29.94
N VAL A 26 0.68 -8.48 -29.43
CA VAL A 26 0.47 -9.22 -28.18
C VAL A 26 1.01 -10.66 -28.23
N PRO A 27 0.72 -11.49 -29.25
CA PRO A 27 1.30 -12.82 -29.35
C PRO A 27 2.83 -12.81 -29.42
N ALA A 28 3.41 -11.88 -30.18
CA ALA A 28 4.86 -11.76 -30.34
C ALA A 28 5.54 -11.36 -29.01
N VAL A 29 4.94 -10.41 -28.29
CA VAL A 29 5.41 -10.00 -26.96
C VAL A 29 5.28 -11.13 -25.95
N SER A 30 4.17 -11.88 -25.96
CA SER A 30 3.97 -13.02 -25.07
C SER A 30 5.03 -14.10 -25.30
N GLN A 31 5.31 -14.46 -26.56
CA GLN A 31 6.34 -15.44 -26.87
C GLN A 31 7.74 -14.95 -26.46
N ALA A 32 8.07 -13.70 -26.79
CA ALA A 32 9.36 -13.11 -26.41
C ALA A 32 9.53 -13.06 -24.88
N PHE A 33 8.47 -12.73 -24.14
CA PHE A 33 8.48 -12.72 -22.68
C PHE A 33 8.80 -14.11 -22.11
N ASP A 34 8.15 -15.16 -22.60
CA ASP A 34 8.41 -16.53 -22.16
C ASP A 34 9.83 -16.99 -22.51
N GLU A 35 10.35 -16.61 -23.68
CA GLU A 35 11.73 -16.91 -24.08
C GLU A 35 12.76 -16.19 -23.20
N LEU A 36 12.52 -14.91 -22.87
CA LEU A 36 13.39 -14.14 -21.98
C LEU A 36 13.43 -14.74 -20.57
N LEU A 37 12.29 -15.19 -20.04
CA LEU A 37 12.22 -15.88 -18.76
C LEU A 37 13.00 -17.19 -18.77
N LYS A 38 12.86 -18.00 -19.83
CA LYS A 38 13.63 -19.26 -19.99
C LYS A 38 15.13 -19.02 -20.08
N GLN A 39 15.55 -17.89 -20.65
CA GLN A 39 16.96 -17.52 -20.79
C GLN A 39 17.52 -16.78 -19.57
N GLY A 40 16.70 -16.47 -18.56
CA GLY A 40 17.10 -15.69 -17.39
C GLY A 40 17.46 -14.23 -17.71
N GLN A 41 16.99 -13.68 -18.83
CA GLN A 41 17.32 -12.33 -19.28
C GLN A 41 16.35 -11.29 -18.70
N CYS A 42 16.32 -11.17 -17.37
CA CYS A 42 15.39 -10.31 -16.64
C CYS A 42 15.47 -8.83 -17.07
N GLY A 43 16.67 -8.32 -17.39
CA GLY A 43 16.88 -6.94 -17.82
C GLY A 43 16.25 -6.57 -19.18
N ALA A 44 15.89 -7.57 -20.00
CA ALA A 44 15.26 -7.34 -21.30
C ALA A 44 13.72 -7.25 -21.22
N VAL A 45 13.13 -7.63 -20.08
CA VAL A 45 11.67 -7.58 -19.87
C VAL A 45 11.14 -6.16 -19.94
N ALA A 46 11.79 -5.19 -19.27
CA ALA A 46 11.34 -3.80 -19.28
C ALA A 46 11.34 -3.17 -20.69
N PRO A 47 12.41 -3.29 -21.51
CA PRO A 47 12.39 -2.93 -22.92
C PRO A 47 11.26 -3.54 -23.75
N LEU A 48 10.97 -4.82 -23.54
CA LEU A 48 9.92 -5.52 -24.28
C LEU A 48 8.54 -4.96 -23.94
N LEU A 49 8.28 -4.75 -22.64
CA LEU A 49 7.02 -4.21 -22.14
C LEU A 49 6.82 -2.74 -22.51
N SER A 50 7.90 -1.95 -22.68
CA SER A 50 7.77 -0.57 -23.18
C SER A 50 7.24 -0.53 -24.61
N VAL A 51 7.60 -1.51 -25.46
CA VAL A 51 7.04 -1.60 -26.83
C VAL A 51 5.55 -1.92 -26.78
N LEU A 52 5.13 -2.80 -25.86
CA LEU A 52 3.71 -3.13 -25.67
C LEU A 52 2.89 -1.92 -25.19
N SER A 53 3.42 -1.16 -24.22
CA SER A 53 2.71 0.01 -23.67
C SER A 53 2.61 1.17 -24.67
N GLU A 54 3.63 1.35 -25.52
CA GLU A 54 3.62 2.31 -26.64
C GLU A 54 2.64 1.89 -27.74
N GLY A 55 2.58 0.60 -28.07
CA GLY A 55 1.67 0.06 -29.10
C GLY A 55 0.20 0.09 -28.69
N PHE A 56 -0.08 0.12 -27.40
CA PHE A 56 -1.43 0.30 -26.87
C PHE A 56 -1.88 1.76 -27.01
N THR A 57 -2.73 2.07 -27.99
CA THR A 57 -3.14 3.46 -28.28
C THR A 57 -4.61 3.72 -27.96
N LYS A 58 -5.46 2.70 -28.02
CA LYS A 58 -6.90 2.82 -27.83
C LYS A 58 -7.42 1.79 -26.84
N ALA A 59 -8.50 2.13 -26.13
CA ALA A 59 -9.14 1.18 -25.21
C ALA A 59 -9.66 -0.10 -25.91
N SER A 60 -9.98 -0.03 -27.21
CA SER A 60 -10.33 -1.19 -28.03
C SER A 60 -9.21 -2.22 -28.18
N ASP A 61 -7.96 -1.84 -27.88
CA ASP A 61 -6.80 -2.70 -27.96
C ASP A 61 -6.70 -3.66 -26.75
N LEU A 62 -7.59 -3.49 -25.75
CA LEU A 62 -7.69 -4.39 -24.60
C LEU A 62 -8.39 -5.70 -25.01
N THR A 63 -7.64 -6.59 -25.65
CA THR A 63 -8.15 -7.89 -26.06
C THR A 63 -8.08 -8.92 -24.93
N PRO A 64 -8.87 -10.01 -24.98
CA PRO A 64 -8.77 -11.11 -24.02
C PRO A 64 -7.36 -11.71 -23.91
N GLU A 65 -6.63 -11.77 -25.02
CA GLU A 65 -5.25 -12.25 -25.08
C GLU A 65 -4.30 -11.34 -24.28
N LEU A 66 -4.46 -10.02 -24.40
CA LEU A 66 -3.67 -9.06 -23.64
C LEU A 66 -3.95 -9.18 -22.13
N VAL A 67 -5.22 -9.36 -21.76
CA VAL A 67 -5.59 -9.58 -20.35
C VAL A 67 -5.00 -10.88 -19.82
N SER A 68 -4.99 -11.95 -20.63
CA SER A 68 -4.36 -13.22 -20.28
C SER A 68 -2.84 -13.07 -20.10
N PHE A 69 -2.19 -12.33 -21.00
CA PHE A 69 -0.76 -12.02 -20.91
C PHE A 69 -0.44 -11.31 -19.60
N PHE A 70 -1.13 -10.20 -19.28
CA PHE A 70 -0.90 -9.47 -18.03
C PHE A 70 -1.18 -10.33 -16.79
N THR A 71 -2.24 -11.13 -16.80
CA THR A 71 -2.55 -12.01 -15.65
C THR A 71 -1.45 -13.06 -15.43
N GLY A 72 -0.89 -13.62 -16.51
CA GLY A 72 0.26 -14.52 -16.43
C GLY A 72 1.55 -13.81 -15.98
N ALA A 73 1.84 -12.64 -16.55
CA ALA A 73 3.03 -11.85 -16.24
C ALA A 73 3.03 -11.26 -14.81
N LEU A 74 1.86 -11.00 -14.23
CA LEU A 74 1.75 -10.64 -12.81
C LEU A 74 1.97 -11.87 -11.90
N GLY A 75 1.82 -13.08 -12.42
CA GLY A 75 1.98 -14.33 -11.67
C GLY A 75 3.42 -14.76 -11.41
N LEU A 76 4.43 -13.96 -11.79
CA LEU A 76 5.86 -14.32 -11.71
C LEU A 76 6.28 -14.87 -10.34
N ARG A 77 5.84 -14.24 -9.24
CA ARG A 77 6.15 -14.71 -7.88
C ARG A 77 5.67 -16.13 -7.60
N SER A 78 4.51 -16.51 -8.14
CA SER A 78 3.91 -17.83 -7.94
C SER A 78 4.37 -18.88 -8.94
N SER A 79 4.94 -18.48 -10.08
CA SER A 79 5.18 -19.35 -11.24
C SER A 79 6.65 -19.50 -11.63
N SER A 80 7.58 -18.78 -10.99
CA SER A 80 9.00 -18.80 -11.32
C SER A 80 9.86 -19.32 -10.15
N PRO A 81 9.80 -20.62 -9.82
CA PRO A 81 10.67 -21.20 -8.81
C PRO A 81 12.13 -21.14 -9.29
N GLY A 82 13.03 -20.62 -8.47
CA GLY A 82 14.48 -20.58 -8.74
C GLY A 82 15.02 -19.27 -9.32
N VAL A 83 14.18 -18.28 -9.60
CA VAL A 83 14.62 -16.91 -9.90
C VAL A 83 14.79 -16.14 -8.58
N SER A 84 15.79 -15.26 -8.49
CA SER A 84 16.01 -14.48 -7.27
C SER A 84 14.86 -13.50 -7.02
N LEU A 85 14.54 -13.24 -5.74
CA LEU A 85 13.46 -12.31 -5.37
C LEU A 85 13.69 -10.89 -5.90
N THR A 86 14.95 -10.47 -6.03
CA THR A 86 15.33 -9.17 -6.60
C THR A 86 15.04 -9.10 -8.08
N GLU A 87 15.37 -10.14 -8.86
CA GLU A 87 15.05 -10.20 -10.28
C GLU A 87 13.53 -10.25 -10.50
N ILE A 88 12.81 -11.07 -9.73
CA ILE A 88 11.34 -11.11 -9.77
C ILE A 88 10.76 -9.72 -9.49
N ALA A 89 11.26 -9.02 -8.47
CA ALA A 89 10.80 -7.67 -8.17
C ALA A 89 11.02 -6.69 -9.34
N THR A 90 12.18 -6.74 -10.01
CA THR A 90 12.47 -5.85 -11.15
C THR A 90 11.56 -6.13 -12.37
N MET A 91 11.28 -7.41 -12.66
CA MET A 91 10.38 -7.78 -13.74
C MET A 91 8.94 -7.42 -13.38
N GLU A 92 8.52 -7.67 -12.15
CA GLU A 92 7.21 -7.31 -11.63
C GLU A 92 6.96 -5.80 -11.69
N ASP A 93 7.95 -4.97 -11.33
CA ASP A 93 7.86 -3.51 -11.48
C ASP A 93 7.66 -3.10 -12.94
N ALA A 94 8.37 -3.72 -13.88
CA ALA A 94 8.18 -3.45 -15.31
C ALA A 94 6.78 -3.84 -15.81
N VAL A 95 6.24 -4.97 -15.35
CA VAL A 95 4.86 -5.42 -15.67
C VAL A 95 3.83 -4.45 -15.08
N ILE A 96 4.00 -4.05 -13.82
CA ILE A 96 3.12 -3.11 -13.13
C ILE A 96 3.14 -1.75 -13.83
N ASP A 97 4.30 -1.23 -14.22
CA ASP A 97 4.44 0.06 -14.92
C ASP A 97 3.77 0.03 -16.31
N CYS A 98 3.97 -1.06 -17.05
CA CYS A 98 3.33 -1.29 -18.33
C CYS A 98 1.80 -1.34 -18.19
N LEU A 99 1.28 -2.13 -17.24
CA LEU A 99 -0.16 -2.25 -17.03
C LEU A 99 -0.76 -0.93 -16.52
N THR A 100 -0.07 -0.21 -15.64
CA THR A 100 -0.52 1.11 -15.16
C THR A 100 -0.63 2.09 -16.33
N SER A 101 0.34 2.08 -17.25
CA SER A 101 0.32 2.90 -18.48
C SER A 101 -0.86 2.55 -19.40
N VAL A 102 -1.23 1.27 -19.48
CA VAL A 102 -2.43 0.81 -20.21
C VAL A 102 -3.70 1.27 -19.51
N VAL A 103 -3.79 1.11 -18.18
CA VAL A 103 -4.95 1.51 -17.37
C VAL A 103 -5.26 3.00 -17.50
N LEU A 104 -4.23 3.86 -17.56
CA LEU A 104 -4.40 5.30 -17.78
C LEU A 104 -5.07 5.67 -19.12
N LYS A 105 -5.09 4.74 -20.08
CA LYS A 105 -5.72 4.91 -21.40
C LYS A 105 -7.13 4.28 -21.48
N LEU A 106 -7.58 3.62 -20.42
CA LEU A 106 -8.90 2.97 -20.37
C LEU A 106 -9.96 3.93 -19.83
N SER A 107 -11.20 3.76 -20.32
CA SER A 107 -12.37 4.32 -19.65
C SER A 107 -12.67 3.56 -18.35
N GLU A 108 -13.40 4.18 -17.44
CA GLU A 108 -13.88 3.53 -16.21
C GLU A 108 -14.65 2.23 -16.52
N SER A 109 -15.47 2.23 -17.58
CA SER A 109 -16.26 1.08 -18.02
C SER A 109 -15.41 -0.10 -18.51
N ALA A 110 -14.23 0.17 -19.09
CA ALA A 110 -13.29 -0.86 -19.51
C ALA A 110 -12.38 -1.31 -18.36
N PHE A 111 -11.98 -0.39 -17.48
CA PHE A 111 -11.10 -0.69 -16.35
C PHE A 111 -11.78 -1.52 -15.26
N ARG A 112 -13.04 -1.23 -14.91
CA ARG A 112 -13.78 -1.95 -13.86
C ARG A 112 -13.75 -3.48 -14.01
N PRO A 113 -14.17 -4.07 -15.15
CA PRO A 113 -14.14 -5.52 -15.32
C PRO A 113 -12.72 -6.10 -15.32
N LEU A 114 -11.74 -5.38 -15.86
CA LEU A 114 -10.33 -5.79 -15.80
C LEU A 114 -9.85 -5.87 -14.35
N TYR A 115 -10.10 -4.83 -13.55
CA TYR A 115 -9.67 -4.79 -12.16
C TYR A 115 -10.31 -5.91 -11.32
N TYR A 116 -11.60 -6.19 -11.54
CA TYR A 116 -12.28 -7.31 -10.85
C TYR A 116 -11.70 -8.67 -11.23
N ARG A 117 -11.31 -8.84 -12.49
CA ARG A 117 -10.65 -10.06 -12.94
C ARG A 117 -9.31 -10.26 -12.23
N LEU A 118 -8.52 -9.20 -12.12
CA LEU A 118 -7.22 -9.22 -11.43
C LEU A 118 -7.40 -9.47 -9.93
N TYR A 119 -8.38 -8.84 -9.28
CA TYR A 119 -8.71 -9.09 -7.88
C TYR A 119 -9.13 -10.54 -7.64
N ASN A 120 -10.01 -11.10 -8.48
CA ASN A 120 -10.43 -12.50 -8.36
C ASN A 120 -9.25 -13.48 -8.57
N TRP A 121 -8.36 -13.19 -9.53
CA TRP A 121 -7.16 -14.00 -9.77
C TRP A 121 -6.21 -13.99 -8.56
N ALA A 122 -6.09 -12.87 -7.85
CA ALA A 122 -5.15 -12.73 -6.75
C ALA A 122 -5.71 -13.22 -5.41
N VAL A 123 -6.90 -12.76 -5.04
CA VAL A 123 -7.42 -12.89 -3.67
C VAL A 123 -8.31 -14.12 -3.50
N ARG A 124 -8.98 -14.56 -4.57
CA ARG A 124 -9.87 -15.74 -4.56
C ARG A 124 -9.20 -17.04 -5.04
N ALA A 125 -7.92 -17.00 -5.41
CA ALA A 125 -7.18 -18.19 -5.79
C ALA A 125 -6.88 -19.08 -4.58
N GLU A 126 -7.02 -20.40 -4.74
CA GLU A 126 -6.67 -21.39 -3.72
C GLU A 126 -5.15 -21.60 -3.62
N VAL A 127 -4.42 -21.46 -4.73
CA VAL A 127 -2.97 -21.70 -4.82
C VAL A 127 -2.21 -20.40 -5.07
N GLY A 128 -1.10 -20.20 -4.35
CA GLY A 128 -0.23 -19.01 -4.49
C GLY A 128 -0.90 -17.72 -4.03
N ARG A 129 -1.85 -17.83 -3.10
CA ARG A 129 -2.72 -16.72 -2.66
C ARG A 129 -1.91 -15.56 -2.08
N VAL A 130 -0.86 -15.86 -1.31
CA VAL A 130 -0.04 -14.84 -0.64
C VAL A 130 0.81 -14.07 -1.66
N GLU A 131 1.49 -14.79 -2.54
CA GLU A 131 2.35 -14.23 -3.58
C GLU A 131 1.55 -13.34 -4.55
N ARG A 132 0.38 -13.82 -4.97
CA ARG A 132 -0.50 -13.04 -5.86
C ARG A 132 -1.14 -11.86 -5.15
N ALA A 133 -1.47 -11.99 -3.86
CA ALA A 133 -1.96 -10.86 -3.07
C ALA A 133 -0.91 -9.74 -3.00
N ILE A 134 0.36 -10.07 -2.75
CA ILE A 134 1.46 -9.10 -2.80
C ILE A 134 1.46 -8.36 -4.14
N THR A 135 1.48 -9.09 -5.26
CA THR A 135 1.48 -8.47 -6.59
C THR A 135 0.26 -7.59 -6.83
N PHE A 136 -0.92 -8.05 -6.41
CA PHE A 136 -2.17 -7.31 -6.56
C PHE A 136 -2.18 -6.00 -5.77
N TYR A 137 -1.72 -6.00 -4.52
CA TYR A 137 -1.64 -4.78 -3.72
C TYR A 137 -0.54 -3.84 -4.22
N ARG A 138 0.62 -4.35 -4.67
CA ARG A 138 1.64 -3.51 -5.34
C ARG A 138 1.09 -2.83 -6.59
N LEU A 139 0.39 -3.59 -7.45
CA LEU A 139 -0.27 -3.06 -8.63
C LEU A 139 -1.35 -2.03 -8.26
N SER A 140 -2.20 -2.36 -7.28
CA SER A 140 -3.29 -1.48 -6.82
C SER A 140 -2.75 -0.17 -6.28
N SER A 141 -1.70 -0.19 -5.46
CA SER A 141 -1.02 1.01 -4.99
C SER A 141 -0.48 1.85 -6.16
N ARG A 142 0.19 1.25 -7.15
CA ARG A 142 0.73 2.01 -8.29
C ARG A 142 -0.36 2.62 -9.19
N ILE A 143 -1.45 1.88 -9.41
CA ILE A 143 -2.62 2.41 -10.12
C ILE A 143 -3.26 3.53 -9.31
N ALA A 144 -3.39 3.37 -7.99
CA ALA A 144 -3.95 4.39 -7.09
C ALA A 144 -3.13 5.69 -7.09
N GLU A 145 -1.80 5.60 -7.09
CA GLU A 145 -0.91 6.76 -7.23
C GLU A 145 -1.13 7.51 -8.55
N SER A 146 -1.43 6.77 -9.63
CA SER A 146 -1.60 7.32 -10.97
C SER A 146 -3.01 7.90 -11.22
N LEU A 147 -4.05 7.20 -10.77
CA LEU A 147 -5.46 7.58 -10.94
C LEU A 147 -6.00 8.45 -9.79
N LYS A 148 -5.30 8.49 -8.65
CA LYS A 148 -5.68 9.23 -7.44
C LYS A 148 -7.13 8.92 -7.03
N GLY A 149 -7.95 9.96 -6.78
CA GLY A 149 -9.33 9.81 -6.33
C GLY A 149 -10.23 8.99 -7.27
N LEU A 150 -9.88 8.82 -8.55
CA LEU A 150 -10.62 7.94 -9.46
C LEU A 150 -10.47 6.47 -9.08
N PHE A 151 -9.32 6.07 -8.51
CA PHE A 151 -9.09 4.70 -8.08
C PHE A 151 -9.91 4.31 -6.84
N VAL A 152 -10.20 5.27 -5.97
CA VAL A 152 -10.93 5.05 -4.70
C VAL A 152 -12.29 4.37 -4.93
N LEU A 153 -12.92 4.60 -6.09
CA LEU A 153 -14.16 3.95 -6.51
C LEU A 153 -14.09 2.41 -6.56
N PHE A 154 -12.87 1.85 -6.68
CA PHE A 154 -12.63 0.41 -6.78
C PHE A 154 -12.12 -0.19 -5.48
N ALA A 155 -11.70 0.63 -4.51
CA ALA A 155 -11.08 0.14 -3.28
C ALA A 155 -12.04 -0.69 -2.41
N GLY A 156 -13.34 -0.43 -2.52
CA GLY A 156 -14.37 -1.09 -1.71
C GLY A 156 -14.39 -2.62 -1.86
N HIS A 157 -13.88 -3.15 -2.96
CA HIS A 157 -13.88 -4.60 -3.21
C HIS A 157 -12.88 -5.38 -2.37
N PHE A 158 -11.78 -4.75 -1.95
CA PHE A 158 -10.71 -5.43 -1.22
C PHE A 158 -10.63 -5.03 0.25
N VAL A 159 -11.45 -4.09 0.75
CA VAL A 159 -11.37 -3.60 2.14
C VAL A 159 -11.40 -4.73 3.16
N SER A 160 -12.37 -5.64 3.07
CA SER A 160 -12.50 -6.76 4.01
C SER A 160 -11.33 -7.73 3.92
N ASP A 161 -10.80 -7.97 2.72
CA ASP A 161 -9.62 -8.81 2.54
C ASP A 161 -8.34 -8.13 3.04
N ALA A 162 -8.20 -6.81 2.87
CA ALA A 162 -7.08 -6.04 3.39
C ALA A 162 -7.05 -6.13 4.92
N ALA A 163 -8.20 -5.88 5.58
CA ALA A 163 -8.36 -6.06 7.02
C ALA A 163 -7.95 -7.47 7.47
N ARG A 164 -8.52 -8.50 6.83
CA ARG A 164 -8.21 -9.90 7.13
C ARG A 164 -6.72 -10.22 6.96
N LEU A 165 -6.08 -9.75 5.89
CA LEU A 165 -4.65 -10.00 5.65
C LEU A 165 -3.75 -9.29 6.66
N LEU A 166 -4.11 -8.08 7.12
CA LEU A 166 -3.38 -7.38 8.18
C LEU A 166 -3.47 -8.14 9.51
N ASP A 167 -4.66 -8.62 9.85
CA ASP A 167 -4.87 -9.41 11.07
C ASP A 167 -4.18 -10.76 11.02
N GLU A 168 -4.33 -11.49 9.91
CA GLU A 168 -3.69 -12.78 9.71
C GLU A 168 -2.17 -12.67 9.79
N ASN A 169 -1.57 -11.53 9.41
CA ASN A 169 -0.12 -11.28 9.43
C ASN A 169 0.37 -10.45 10.62
N ASN A 170 -0.39 -10.46 11.72
CA ASN A 170 0.07 -9.91 12.99
C ASN A 170 0.80 -11.00 13.83
N ALA A 171 2.04 -10.73 14.22
CA ALA A 171 2.87 -11.66 14.99
C ALA A 171 2.21 -12.13 16.30
N ASP A 172 1.50 -11.25 17.00
CA ASP A 172 0.86 -11.57 18.29
C ASP A 172 -0.40 -12.43 18.12
N LYS A 173 -0.98 -12.46 16.91
CA LYS A 173 -2.16 -13.25 16.57
C LYS A 173 -1.82 -14.54 15.82
N LYS A 174 -0.61 -14.64 15.24
CA LYS A 174 -0.15 -15.81 14.50
C LYS A 174 0.39 -16.91 15.43
N GLN A 175 0.12 -18.15 15.06
CA GLN A 175 0.68 -19.36 15.71
C GLN A 175 1.72 -20.08 14.82
N THR A 176 1.94 -19.64 13.58
CA THR A 176 2.72 -20.36 12.56
C THR A 176 3.99 -19.64 12.12
N ASP A 177 5.01 -20.45 11.82
CA ASP A 177 6.37 -20.06 11.42
C ASP A 177 6.43 -19.74 9.90
N ASP A 178 5.58 -18.81 9.44
CA ASP A 178 5.53 -18.40 8.03
C ASP A 178 6.80 -17.63 7.62
N ASP A 179 7.08 -17.57 6.31
CA ASP A 179 8.15 -16.72 5.78
C ASP A 179 7.92 -15.25 6.16
N VAL A 180 8.74 -14.78 7.10
CA VAL A 180 8.72 -13.41 7.64
C VAL A 180 8.92 -12.39 6.53
N THR A 181 9.77 -12.70 5.54
CA THR A 181 10.07 -11.77 4.43
C THR A 181 8.83 -11.53 3.58
N THR A 182 8.14 -12.61 3.22
CA THR A 182 6.88 -12.56 2.46
C THR A 182 5.78 -11.86 3.27
N SER A 183 5.69 -12.14 4.58
CA SER A 183 4.72 -11.49 5.48
C SER A 183 4.96 -9.98 5.55
N CYS A 184 6.20 -9.53 5.72
CA CYS A 184 6.57 -8.11 5.68
C CYS A 184 6.15 -7.45 4.37
N LEU A 185 6.50 -8.07 3.24
CA LEU A 185 6.20 -7.51 1.92
C LEU A 185 4.70 -7.40 1.67
N LEU A 186 3.91 -8.38 2.14
CA LEU A 186 2.45 -8.34 2.06
C LEU A 186 1.87 -7.21 2.92
N LEU A 187 2.28 -7.11 4.19
CA LEU A 187 1.85 -6.05 5.09
C LEU A 187 2.13 -4.67 4.48
N ASP A 188 3.35 -4.44 4.02
CA ASP A 188 3.76 -3.16 3.45
C ASP A 188 2.96 -2.83 2.17
N SER A 189 2.67 -3.83 1.33
CA SER A 189 1.88 -3.65 0.12
C SER A 189 0.42 -3.30 0.43
N VAL A 190 -0.20 -3.97 1.40
CA VAL A 190 -1.57 -3.70 1.84
C VAL A 190 -1.66 -2.31 2.48
N LEU A 191 -0.78 -2.00 3.43
CA LEU A 191 -0.75 -0.72 4.12
C LEU A 191 -0.51 0.44 3.17
N ARG A 192 0.44 0.31 2.22
CA ARG A 192 0.68 1.34 1.21
C ARG A 192 -0.54 1.55 0.32
N THR A 193 -1.25 0.49 -0.05
CA THR A 193 -2.48 0.61 -0.85
C THR A 193 -3.56 1.35 -0.07
N LEU A 194 -3.81 0.98 1.19
CA LEU A 194 -4.81 1.64 2.05
C LEU A 194 -4.45 3.11 2.30
N LEU A 195 -3.19 3.39 2.65
CA LEU A 195 -2.68 4.76 2.80
C LEU A 195 -2.97 5.57 1.54
N THR A 196 -2.62 5.06 0.35
CA THR A 196 -2.85 5.75 -0.92
C THR A 196 -4.34 6.00 -1.17
N VAL A 197 -5.20 5.03 -0.84
CA VAL A 197 -6.66 5.17 -0.95
C VAL A 197 -7.18 6.28 -0.05
N PHE A 198 -6.74 6.34 1.21
CA PHE A 198 -7.16 7.37 2.16
C PHE A 198 -6.63 8.75 1.77
N THR A 199 -5.35 8.87 1.39
CA THR A 199 -4.75 10.12 0.92
C THR A 199 -5.52 10.75 -0.24
N TYR A 200 -6.14 9.95 -1.12
CA TYR A 200 -6.91 10.43 -2.26
C TYR A 200 -8.42 10.31 -2.08
N ASP A 201 -8.90 10.00 -0.88
CA ASP A 201 -10.33 10.00 -0.59
C ASP A 201 -10.86 11.44 -0.59
N SER A 202 -11.76 11.71 -1.53
CA SER A 202 -12.43 13.01 -1.68
C SER A 202 -13.95 12.88 -1.65
N LYS A 203 -14.46 11.65 -1.45
CA LYS A 203 -15.89 11.32 -1.58
C LYS A 203 -16.41 10.48 -0.42
N HIS A 204 -15.78 10.61 0.76
CA HIS A 204 -16.12 9.87 1.97
C HIS A 204 -16.20 8.36 1.71
N PHE A 205 -15.18 7.84 1.04
CA PHE A 205 -15.00 6.40 0.86
C PHE A 205 -14.93 5.69 2.21
N VAL A 206 -14.32 6.30 3.23
CA VAL A 206 -14.31 5.76 4.59
C VAL A 206 -15.68 5.94 5.25
N THR A 207 -16.61 5.03 4.94
CA THR A 207 -17.89 4.93 5.64
C THR A 207 -17.70 4.32 7.03
N LYS A 208 -18.67 4.52 7.94
CA LYS A 208 -18.67 3.89 9.27
C LYS A 208 -18.48 2.37 9.23
N GLU A 209 -19.09 1.69 8.26
CA GLU A 209 -18.92 0.26 8.07
C GLU A 209 -17.46 -0.12 7.74
N ARG A 210 -16.85 0.59 6.77
CA ARG A 210 -15.46 0.34 6.36
C ARG A 210 -14.47 0.72 7.45
N PHE A 211 -14.75 1.80 8.17
CA PHE A 211 -13.98 2.22 9.33
C PHE A 211 -13.94 1.11 10.38
N ASN A 212 -15.10 0.56 10.76
CA ASN A 212 -15.19 -0.51 11.75
C ASN A 212 -14.47 -1.80 11.30
N ILE A 213 -14.48 -2.11 10.00
CA ILE A 213 -13.74 -3.24 9.44
C ILE A 213 -12.22 -3.03 9.56
N LEU A 214 -11.74 -1.80 9.37
CA LEU A 214 -10.32 -1.49 9.26
C LEU A 214 -9.67 -1.06 10.58
N LEU A 215 -10.46 -0.57 11.55
CA LEU A 215 -9.98 0.03 12.79
C LEU A 215 -8.98 -0.87 13.53
N GLN A 216 -9.43 -2.02 14.02
CA GLN A 216 -8.59 -2.88 14.84
C GLN A 216 -7.40 -3.48 14.06
N PRO A 217 -7.60 -4.02 12.83
CA PRO A 217 -6.50 -4.59 12.06
C PRO A 217 -5.38 -3.60 11.74
N LEU A 218 -5.70 -2.30 11.56
CA LEU A 218 -4.70 -1.25 11.35
C LEU A 218 -4.03 -0.83 12.66
N VAL A 219 -4.79 -0.60 13.74
CA VAL A 219 -4.23 -0.17 15.02
C VAL A 219 -3.30 -1.23 15.61
N ASP A 220 -3.64 -2.51 15.49
CA ASP A 220 -2.78 -3.59 15.97
C ASP A 220 -1.48 -3.72 15.16
N GLN A 221 -1.33 -3.05 14.01
CA GLN A 221 -0.03 -2.99 13.34
C GLN A 221 1.00 -2.16 14.11
N LEU A 222 0.58 -1.25 15.02
CA LEU A 222 1.50 -0.45 15.85
C LEU A 222 2.30 -1.28 16.86
N GLU A 223 1.87 -2.51 17.14
CA GLU A 223 2.61 -3.46 17.98
C GLU A 223 3.13 -4.67 17.18
N ASN A 224 2.81 -4.76 15.89
CA ASN A 224 3.24 -5.87 15.05
C ASN A 224 4.74 -5.79 14.70
N LEU A 225 5.54 -6.59 15.41
CA LEU A 225 7.00 -6.68 15.24
C LEU A 225 7.45 -7.62 14.10
N THR A 226 6.56 -8.02 13.20
CA THR A 226 6.91 -8.86 12.03
C THR A 226 8.04 -8.22 11.22
N GLY A 227 9.18 -8.92 11.10
CA GLY A 227 10.42 -8.43 10.47
C GLY A 227 11.48 -7.89 11.44
N GLY A 228 11.20 -7.88 12.74
CA GLY A 228 12.08 -7.32 13.77
C GLY A 228 11.87 -5.82 13.98
N CYS A 229 12.47 -5.29 15.05
CA CYS A 229 12.19 -3.93 15.54
C CYS A 229 12.48 -2.83 14.52
N GLU A 230 13.57 -2.91 13.75
CA GLU A 230 13.93 -1.86 12.79
C GLU A 230 12.97 -1.82 11.59
N VAL A 231 12.59 -2.98 11.06
CA VAL A 231 11.60 -3.08 9.98
C VAL A 231 10.23 -2.61 10.46
N ALA A 232 9.84 -2.99 11.69
CA ALA A 232 8.59 -2.55 12.29
C ALA A 232 8.54 -1.03 12.48
N LYS A 233 9.60 -0.40 13.03
CA LYS A 233 9.72 1.06 13.15
C LYS A 233 9.55 1.77 11.81
N GLU A 234 10.25 1.29 10.77
CA GLU A 234 10.15 1.88 9.44
C GLU A 234 8.73 1.75 8.88
N ARG A 235 8.08 0.59 9.06
CA ARG A 235 6.68 0.37 8.68
C ARG A 235 5.73 1.31 9.45
N TRP A 236 5.94 1.50 10.75
CA TRP A 236 5.12 2.40 11.55
C TRP A 236 5.22 3.85 11.06
N ASP A 237 6.46 4.37 10.99
CA ASP A 237 6.72 5.76 10.61
C ASP A 237 6.27 6.06 9.17
N LYS A 238 6.46 5.13 8.22
CA LYS A 238 6.17 5.37 6.79
C LYS A 238 4.78 4.96 6.33
N LEU A 239 4.15 3.99 7.00
CA LEU A 239 2.92 3.37 6.52
C LEU A 239 1.81 3.41 7.57
N VAL A 240 1.99 2.85 8.76
CA VAL A 240 0.90 2.68 9.75
C VAL A 240 0.44 4.04 10.30
N THR A 241 1.37 4.85 10.82
CA THR A 241 1.04 6.16 11.41
C THR A 241 0.36 7.08 10.39
N PRO A 242 0.91 7.28 9.17
CA PRO A 242 0.21 8.05 8.15
C PRO A 242 -1.15 7.44 7.76
N CYS A 243 -1.26 6.11 7.65
CA CYS A 243 -2.50 5.45 7.23
C CYS A 243 -3.64 5.70 8.23
N LEU A 244 -3.38 5.55 9.53
CA LEU A 244 -4.36 5.83 10.59
C LEU A 244 -4.78 7.31 10.58
N ALA A 245 -3.84 8.22 10.35
CA ALA A 245 -4.12 9.65 10.34
C ALA A 245 -4.89 10.10 9.09
N GLU A 246 -4.57 9.58 7.91
CA GLU A 246 -5.36 9.83 6.70
C GLU A 246 -6.74 9.18 6.78
N MET A 247 -6.88 8.02 7.43
CA MET A 247 -8.18 7.41 7.70
C MET A 247 -9.06 8.32 8.58
N ALA A 248 -8.47 8.92 9.62
CA ALA A 248 -9.15 9.88 10.47
C ALA A 248 -9.60 11.11 9.68
N ALA A 249 -8.69 11.73 8.90
CA ALA A 249 -8.98 12.89 8.08
C ALA A 249 -10.04 12.63 6.99
N SER A 250 -10.14 11.38 6.51
CA SER A 250 -11.13 10.95 5.52
C SER A 250 -12.51 10.65 6.13
N THR A 251 -12.63 10.66 7.47
CA THR A 251 -13.84 10.31 8.21
C THR A 251 -14.44 11.56 8.86
N PRO A 252 -15.67 12.00 8.53
CA PRO A 252 -16.26 13.22 9.09
C PRO A 252 -17.06 12.98 10.39
N ASP A 253 -16.84 11.87 11.11
CA ASP A 253 -17.63 11.46 12.27
C ASP A 253 -16.76 11.42 13.54
N ASP A 254 -16.94 12.42 14.41
CA ASP A 254 -16.20 12.58 15.66
C ASP A 254 -16.32 11.37 16.60
N THR A 255 -17.43 10.62 16.53
CA THR A 255 -17.60 9.41 17.36
C THR A 255 -16.63 8.30 16.95
N LEU A 256 -16.28 8.24 15.67
CA LEU A 256 -15.27 7.32 15.14
C LEU A 256 -13.86 7.79 15.48
N TRP A 257 -13.62 9.11 15.47
CA TRP A 257 -12.33 9.66 15.92
C TRP A 257 -12.03 9.33 17.38
N LYS A 258 -13.03 9.42 18.27
CA LYS A 258 -12.89 8.99 19.68
C LYS A 258 -12.49 7.52 19.78
N GLN A 259 -13.18 6.65 19.05
CA GLN A 259 -12.86 5.21 19.05
C GLN A 259 -11.43 4.94 18.57
N LEU A 260 -11.01 5.58 17.48
CA LEU A 260 -9.66 5.44 16.94
C LEU A 260 -8.59 5.99 17.88
N SER A 261 -8.78 7.21 18.37
CA SER A 261 -7.85 7.85 19.30
C SER A 261 -7.67 6.99 20.54
N TYR A 262 -8.76 6.51 21.14
CA TYR A 262 -8.71 5.62 22.31
C TYR A 262 -7.96 4.31 22.03
N GLN A 263 -8.22 3.64 20.90
CA GLN A 263 -7.50 2.41 20.55
C GLN A 263 -5.99 2.63 20.36
N ILE A 264 -5.58 3.78 19.82
CA ILE A 264 -4.16 4.14 19.70
C ILE A 264 -3.55 4.48 21.06
N LEU A 265 -4.27 5.22 21.90
CA LEU A 265 -3.84 5.56 23.27
C LEU A 265 -3.59 4.30 24.11
N LEU A 266 -4.39 3.24 23.94
CA LEU A 266 -4.12 1.96 24.62
C LEU A 266 -2.73 1.39 24.28
N LYS A 267 -2.19 1.64 23.08
CA LYS A 267 -0.84 1.20 22.70
C LYS A 267 0.26 1.96 23.45
N THR A 268 -0.02 3.13 24.01
CA THR A 268 0.95 3.87 24.84
C THR A 268 1.18 3.26 26.22
N ARG A 269 0.37 2.28 26.62
CA ARG A 269 0.57 1.47 27.84
C ARG A 269 1.20 0.11 27.59
N HIS A 270 1.72 -0.12 26.39
CA HIS A 270 2.33 -1.38 26.03
C HIS A 270 3.66 -1.61 26.78
N HIS A 271 4.01 -2.85 27.08
CA HIS A 271 5.22 -3.20 27.84
C HIS A 271 6.53 -2.84 27.11
N SER A 272 6.50 -2.76 25.78
CA SER A 272 7.65 -2.36 24.96
C SER A 272 7.68 -0.83 24.77
N PRO A 273 8.78 -0.14 25.16
CA PRO A 273 8.91 1.31 24.97
C PRO A 273 8.81 1.74 23.51
N LEU A 274 9.24 0.88 22.57
CA LEU A 274 9.14 1.17 21.13
C LEU A 274 7.69 1.31 20.66
N VAL A 275 6.81 0.44 21.15
CA VAL A 275 5.38 0.47 20.82
C VAL A 275 4.71 1.68 21.49
N ARG A 276 5.11 2.02 22.73
CA ARG A 276 4.61 3.22 23.41
C ARG A 276 4.92 4.49 22.63
N ILE A 277 6.17 4.64 22.17
CA ILE A 277 6.61 5.74 21.31
C ILE A 277 5.84 5.74 19.98
N ALA A 278 5.62 4.59 19.36
CA ALA A 278 4.85 4.49 18.11
C ALA A 278 3.38 4.92 18.30
N GLY A 279 2.74 4.50 19.39
CA GLY A 279 1.40 4.96 19.77
C GLY A 279 1.35 6.48 19.96
N LEU A 280 2.29 7.02 20.74
CA LEU A 280 2.39 8.46 21.01
C LEU A 280 2.62 9.28 19.73
N LYS A 281 3.54 8.87 18.85
CA LYS A 281 3.75 9.50 17.54
C LYS A 281 2.49 9.46 16.68
N THR A 282 1.69 8.40 16.79
CA THR A 282 0.44 8.28 16.03
C THR A 282 -0.64 9.21 16.58
N VAL A 283 -0.74 9.39 17.90
CA VAL A 283 -1.62 10.41 18.50
C VAL A 283 -1.20 11.81 18.06
N HIS A 284 0.10 12.10 18.05
CA HIS A 284 0.63 13.36 17.54
C HIS A 284 0.25 13.59 16.07
N GLU A 285 0.41 12.58 15.22
CA GLU A 285 0.05 12.66 13.81
C GLU A 285 -1.46 12.87 13.61
N LEU A 286 -2.31 12.25 14.43
CA LEU A 286 -3.75 12.53 14.44
C LEU A 286 -4.05 13.99 14.79
N ALA A 287 -3.43 14.52 15.85
CA ALA A 287 -3.59 15.91 16.23
C ALA A 287 -3.14 16.86 15.12
N ARG A 288 -2.02 16.55 14.44
CA ARG A 288 -1.54 17.32 13.29
C ARG A 288 -2.52 17.32 12.11
N LYS A 289 -3.18 16.18 11.85
CA LYS A 289 -4.13 16.03 10.74
C LYS A 289 -5.49 16.65 11.02
N LEU A 290 -5.99 16.52 12.24
CA LEU A 290 -7.30 17.03 12.66
C LEU A 290 -7.23 18.51 13.10
N GLY A 291 -6.08 19.00 13.55
CA GLY A 291 -5.94 20.37 14.05
C GLY A 291 -6.85 20.62 15.26
N GLU A 292 -7.61 21.72 15.23
CA GLU A 292 -8.57 22.08 16.29
C GLU A 292 -9.66 21.02 16.51
N ASP A 293 -9.98 20.22 15.49
CA ASP A 293 -10.96 19.13 15.59
C ASP A 293 -10.49 17.99 16.52
N PHE A 294 -9.22 17.99 16.94
CA PHE A 294 -8.70 17.08 17.97
C PHE A 294 -9.06 17.53 19.40
N LEU A 295 -9.40 18.80 19.64
CA LEU A 295 -9.72 19.33 20.99
C LEU A 295 -10.77 18.49 21.75
N PRO A 296 -11.87 18.01 21.14
CA PRO A 296 -12.85 17.16 21.82
C PRO A 296 -12.32 15.79 22.25
N LEU A 297 -11.17 15.36 21.72
CA LEU A 297 -10.49 14.10 22.03
C LEU A 297 -9.44 14.27 23.14
N LEU A 298 -8.95 15.51 23.33
CA LEU A 298 -7.87 15.82 24.27
C LEU A 298 -8.16 15.38 25.72
N PRO A 299 -9.37 15.55 26.29
CA PRO A 299 -9.65 15.10 27.66
C PRO A 299 -9.43 13.61 27.89
N GLU A 300 -9.65 12.77 26.86
CA GLU A 300 -9.40 11.33 26.93
C GLU A 300 -7.91 10.99 26.76
N ALA A 301 -7.15 11.81 26.03
CA ALA A 301 -5.72 11.64 25.81
C ALA A 301 -4.86 12.09 27.02
N VAL A 302 -5.29 13.12 27.75
CA VAL A 302 -4.52 13.73 28.85
C VAL A 302 -4.05 12.72 29.91
N PRO A 303 -4.89 11.80 30.43
CA PRO A 303 -4.42 10.80 31.40
C PRO A 303 -3.28 9.92 30.88
N PHE A 304 -3.31 9.55 29.60
CA PHE A 304 -2.25 8.75 28.98
C PHE A 304 -0.97 9.57 28.79
N LEU A 305 -1.10 10.84 28.40
CA LEU A 305 0.05 11.75 28.28
C LEU A 305 0.71 12.00 29.64
N ALA A 306 -0.08 12.14 30.71
CA ALA A 306 0.43 12.30 32.07
C ALA A 306 1.25 11.07 32.51
N GLU A 307 0.74 9.86 32.25
CA GLU A 307 1.47 8.62 32.52
C GLU A 307 2.79 8.53 31.74
N LEU A 308 2.81 8.96 30.47
CA LEU A 308 4.02 8.95 29.65
C LEU A 308 5.04 10.02 30.03
N LEU A 309 4.61 11.12 30.65
CA LEU A 309 5.52 12.13 31.22
C LEU A 309 6.20 11.65 32.52
N GLU A 310 5.66 10.60 33.15
CA GLU A 310 6.24 9.94 34.32
C GLU A 310 6.79 8.54 33.98
N ASP A 311 7.09 8.29 32.70
CA ASP A 311 7.55 6.97 32.22
C ASP A 311 8.95 6.62 32.76
N ASP A 312 9.14 5.37 33.17
CA ASP A 312 10.44 4.87 33.63
C ASP A 312 11.53 4.90 32.53
N GLU A 313 11.12 4.83 31.25
CA GLU A 313 12.03 4.88 30.11
C GLU A 313 12.24 6.33 29.63
N GLU A 314 13.42 6.89 29.89
CA GLU A 314 13.80 8.28 29.55
C GLU A 314 13.53 8.64 28.07
N SER A 315 13.65 7.67 27.16
CA SER A 315 13.36 7.89 25.74
C SER A 315 11.89 8.15 25.44
N VAL A 316 10.98 7.52 26.20
CA VAL A 316 9.53 7.71 26.09
C VAL A 316 9.14 9.05 26.70
N GLU A 317 9.67 9.36 27.89
CA GLU A 317 9.43 10.63 28.59
C GLU A 317 9.80 11.83 27.71
N LYS A 318 11.02 11.83 27.14
CA LYS A 318 11.50 12.89 26.24
C LYS A 318 10.64 13.06 24.99
N GLU A 319 10.22 11.95 24.39
CA GLU A 319 9.35 11.98 23.22
C GLU A 319 7.97 12.55 23.60
N CYS A 320 7.44 12.20 24.77
CA CYS A 320 6.16 12.73 25.28
C CYS A 320 6.23 14.23 25.52
N GLN A 321 7.30 14.73 26.17
CA GLN A 321 7.52 16.16 26.34
C GLN A 321 7.53 16.91 25.00
N ARG A 322 8.21 16.36 23.98
CA ARG A 322 8.22 16.95 22.64
C ARG A 322 6.84 16.96 22.01
N VAL A 323 6.13 15.84 22.05
CA VAL A 323 4.79 15.70 21.47
C VAL A 323 3.78 16.62 22.13
N VAL A 324 3.81 16.76 23.46
CA VAL A 324 2.94 17.71 24.18
C VAL A 324 3.20 19.13 23.71
N ALA A 325 4.46 19.57 23.63
CA ALA A 325 4.80 20.90 23.14
C ALA A 325 4.37 21.13 21.68
N ASP A 326 4.56 20.13 20.80
CA ASP A 326 4.12 20.21 19.40
C ASP A 326 2.58 20.29 19.30
N MET A 327 1.86 19.49 20.09
CA MET A 327 0.40 19.51 20.15
C MET A 327 -0.14 20.85 20.67
N GLU A 328 0.50 21.48 21.65
CA GLU A 328 0.14 22.82 22.12
C GLU A 328 0.24 23.87 21.02
N ALA A 329 1.29 23.79 20.20
CA ALA A 329 1.45 24.66 19.05
C ALA A 329 0.37 24.43 17.97
N ILE A 330 -0.06 23.18 17.78
CA ILE A 330 -1.11 22.80 16.82
C ILE A 330 -2.49 23.28 17.31
N LEU A 331 -2.79 23.09 18.60
CA LEU A 331 -4.11 23.36 19.19
C LEU A 331 -4.28 24.81 19.64
N GLY A 332 -3.19 25.56 19.81
CA GLY A 332 -3.23 26.96 20.21
C GLY A 332 -3.55 27.20 21.69
N GLU A 333 -3.59 26.14 22.51
CA GLU A 333 -3.79 26.22 23.96
C GLU A 333 -2.82 25.30 24.73
N PRO A 334 -2.41 25.69 25.96
CA PRO A 334 -1.54 24.86 26.77
C PRO A 334 -2.31 23.64 27.29
N ILE A 335 -1.83 22.46 26.92
CA ILE A 335 -2.32 21.16 27.37
C ILE A 335 -2.05 21.00 28.87
N GLN A 336 -1.03 21.67 29.42
CA GLN A 336 -0.74 21.56 30.85
C GLN A 336 -1.87 22.04 31.78
N LYS A 337 -2.85 22.77 31.27
CA LYS A 337 -4.05 23.13 32.05
C LYS A 337 -4.92 21.93 32.41
N TYR A 338 -4.75 20.81 31.72
CA TYR A 338 -5.56 19.61 31.90
C TYR A 338 -4.87 18.54 32.76
N PHE A 339 -3.59 18.71 33.09
CA PHE A 339 -2.84 17.81 33.99
C PHE A 339 -3.19 18.01 35.47
#